data_AF-A0A7Y0CUX9-F1
#
_entry.id   AF-A0A7Y0CUX9-F1
#
_cell.length_a   1.000
_cell.length_b   1.000
_cell.length_c   1.000
_cell.angle_alpha   90.00
_cell.angle_beta   90.00
_cell.angle_gamma   90.00
#
_symmetry.space_group_name_H-M   'P 1'
#
loop_
_entity.id
_entity.type
_entity.pdbx_description
1 polymer ?
#
loop_
_entity_poly.entity_id
_entity_poly.type
_entity_poly.pdbx_seq_one_letter_code
_entity_poly.pdbx_strand_id
1 'polypeptide(L)'
;MTAGKHLAADLIAILPPCPIPEVARLGGTLRAWRAQVLAHFDTGGVSNGGTEAINLIIEKTRRLAHGFRTFTHYRLLLATPCTRPRKVNHA
;
A
#
# COMPACT_ATOMS: atom_id res chain seq x y z
N MET A 1 -10.34 26.25 0.89
CA MET A 1 -10.40 24.77 0.83
C MET A 1 -10.34 24.36 -0.64
N THR A 2 -9.52 23.38 -1.00
CA THR A 2 -9.31 22.94 -2.39
C THR A 2 -10.56 22.26 -2.94
N ALA A 3 -10.92 22.46 -4.22
CA ALA A 3 -12.13 21.89 -4.83
C ALA A 3 -12.25 20.35 -4.63
N GLY A 4 -11.12 19.62 -4.69
CA GLY A 4 -11.08 18.18 -4.44
C GLY A 4 -11.46 17.77 -3.02
N LYS A 5 -11.15 18.58 -2.00
CA LYS A 5 -11.51 18.31 -0.60
C LYS A 5 -13.01 18.38 -0.38
N HIS A 6 -13.68 19.33 -1.03
CA HIS A 6 -15.14 19.46 -0.99
C HIS A 6 -15.82 18.28 -1.66
N LEU A 7 -15.41 17.95 -2.89
CA LEU A 7 -15.96 16.80 -3.61
C LEU A 7 -15.79 15.50 -2.81
N ALA A 8 -14.62 15.28 -2.20
CA ALA A 8 -14.39 14.11 -1.36
C ALA A 8 -15.33 14.07 -0.14
N ALA A 9 -15.54 15.22 0.53
CA ALA A 9 -16.46 15.30 1.65
C ALA A 9 -17.92 15.02 1.25
N ASP A 10 -18.35 15.54 0.10
CA ASP A 10 -19.70 15.32 -0.43
C ASP A 10 -19.91 13.85 -0.80
N LEU A 11 -18.93 13.22 -1.48
CA LEU A 11 -18.96 11.79 -1.80
C LEU A 11 -19.09 10.92 -0.53
N ILE A 12 -18.31 11.22 0.51
CA ILE A 12 -18.38 10.50 1.80
C ILE A 12 -19.79 10.58 2.41
N ALA A 13 -20.50 11.69 2.21
CA ALA A 13 -21.85 11.87 2.72
C ALA A 13 -22.90 11.08 1.92
N ILE A 14 -22.79 11.02 0.60
CA ILE A 14 -23.84 10.48 -0.29
C ILE A 14 -23.72 8.98 -0.61
N LEU A 15 -22.52 8.40 -0.52
CA LEU A 15 -22.28 6.99 -0.88
C LEU A 15 -22.95 5.96 0.05
N PRO A 16 -23.05 6.17 1.38
CA PRO A 16 -23.56 5.14 2.28
C PRO A 16 -25.03 4.72 2.10
N PRO A 17 -25.99 5.58 1.74
CA PRO A 17 -27.37 5.16 1.43
C PRO A 17 -27.54 4.57 0.02
N CYS A 18 -26.45 4.31 -0.72
CA CYS A 18 -26.55 3.82 -2.10
C CYS A 18 -27.27 2.45 -2.17
N PRO A 19 -28.18 2.23 -3.15
CA PRO A 19 -28.86 0.95 -3.31
C PRO A 19 -27.94 -0.19 -3.77
N ILE A 20 -26.74 0.13 -4.27
CA ILE A 20 -25.72 -0.85 -4.66
C ILE A 20 -24.93 -1.23 -3.40
N PRO A 21 -25.01 -2.48 -2.91
CA PRO A 21 -24.43 -2.88 -1.63
C PRO A 21 -22.92 -2.63 -1.52
N GLU A 22 -22.18 -2.84 -2.61
CA GLU A 22 -20.73 -2.61 -2.67
C GLU A 22 -20.38 -1.13 -2.48
N VAL A 23 -21.18 -0.24 -3.05
CA VAL A 23 -21.01 1.21 -2.96
C VAL A 23 -21.39 1.71 -1.58
N ALA A 24 -22.49 1.20 -1.01
CA ALA A 24 -22.87 1.50 0.37
C ALA A 24 -21.79 1.08 1.37
N ARG A 25 -21.22 -0.12 1.19
CA ARG A 25 -20.12 -0.62 2.01
C ARG A 25 -18.88 0.25 1.88
N LEU A 26 -18.49 0.62 0.66
CA LEU A 26 -17.39 1.56 0.41
C LEU A 26 -17.66 2.90 1.11
N GLY A 27 -18.85 3.45 0.97
CA GLY A 27 -19.26 4.68 1.65
C GLY A 27 -19.13 4.56 3.18
N GLY A 28 -19.53 3.43 3.75
CA GLY A 28 -19.37 3.15 5.18
C GLY A 28 -17.90 3.18 5.61
N THR A 29 -17.01 2.56 4.84
CA THR A 29 -15.57 2.61 5.08
C THR A 29 -15.04 4.05 4.96
N LEU A 30 -15.37 4.76 3.89
CA LEU A 30 -14.89 6.13 3.69
C LEU A 30 -15.39 7.09 4.78
N ARG A 31 -16.60 6.89 5.29
CA ARG A 31 -17.13 7.64 6.43
C ARG A 31 -16.33 7.37 7.71
N ALA A 32 -16.02 6.11 7.99
CA ALA A 32 -15.20 5.75 9.15
C ALA A 32 -13.79 6.36 9.09
N TRP A 33 -13.25 6.54 7.88
CA TRP A 33 -11.91 7.10 7.63
C TRP A 33 -11.91 8.55 7.15
N ARG A 34 -13.00 9.30 7.40
CA ARG A 34 -13.20 10.65 6.86
C ARG A 34 -12.04 11.60 7.18
N ALA A 35 -11.55 11.57 8.42
CA ALA A 35 -10.47 12.48 8.84
C ALA A 35 -9.19 12.23 8.04
N GLN A 36 -8.80 10.97 7.87
CA GLN A 36 -7.60 10.57 7.16
C GLN A 36 -7.71 10.86 5.66
N VAL A 37 -8.87 10.58 5.06
CA VAL A 37 -9.12 10.88 3.63
C VAL A 37 -9.03 12.38 3.36
N LEU A 38 -9.60 13.22 4.22
CA LEU A 38 -9.56 14.67 4.04
C LEU A 38 -8.17 15.28 4.32
N ALA A 39 -7.38 14.66 5.20
CA ALA A 39 -6.01 15.09 5.51
C ALA A 39 -5.07 15.00 4.29
N HIS A 40 -5.35 14.13 3.32
CA HIS A 40 -4.62 14.07 2.04
C HIS A 40 -4.54 15.44 1.35
N PHE A 41 -5.65 16.20 1.38
CA PHE A 41 -5.71 17.52 0.74
C PHE A 41 -5.01 18.62 1.55
N ASP A 42 -4.90 18.45 2.86
CA ASP A 42 -4.23 19.40 3.76
C ASP A 42 -2.71 19.20 3.76
N THR A 43 -2.25 17.99 3.45
CA THR A 43 -0.83 17.60 3.46
C THR A 43 -0.15 17.75 2.10
N GLY A 44 -0.83 18.31 1.09
CA GLY A 44 -0.27 18.46 -0.26
C GLY A 44 -0.17 17.13 -1.02
N GLY A 45 -1.06 16.17 -0.72
CA GLY A 45 -1.14 14.90 -1.43
C GLY A 45 -0.34 13.76 -0.78
N VAL A 46 0.03 13.87 0.49
CA VAL A 46 0.70 12.76 1.20
C VAL A 46 -0.22 11.54 1.21
N SER A 47 0.36 10.39 0.94
CA SER A 47 -0.35 9.12 0.83
C SER A 47 0.44 7.99 1.47
N ASN A 48 -0.19 6.84 1.67
CA ASN A 48 0.46 5.62 2.15
C ASN A 48 1.37 4.96 1.09
N GLY A 49 1.50 5.54 -0.10
CA GLY A 49 2.24 4.94 -1.22
C GLY A 49 3.72 4.71 -0.91
N GLY A 50 4.37 5.59 -0.12
CA GLY A 50 5.76 5.39 0.31
C GLY A 50 5.93 4.17 1.20
N THR A 51 5.03 3.98 2.16
CA THR A 51 4.97 2.80 3.04
C THR A 51 4.73 1.54 2.22
N GLU A 52 3.80 1.58 1.27
CA GLU A 52 3.48 0.45 0.39
C GLU A 52 4.65 0.08 -0.51
N ALA A 53 5.37 1.07 -1.06
CA ALA A 53 6.56 0.82 -1.87
C ALA A 53 7.64 0.08 -1.08
N ILE A 54 7.88 0.48 0.17
CA ILE A 54 8.80 -0.22 1.07
C ILE A 54 8.28 -1.63 1.39
N ASN A 55 6.99 -1.78 1.69
CA ASN A 55 6.40 -3.09 1.96
C ASN A 55 6.56 -4.03 0.76
N LEU A 56 6.32 -3.55 -0.46
CA LEU A 56 6.52 -4.33 -1.69
C LEU A 56 7.97 -4.81 -1.84
N ILE A 57 8.96 -3.99 -1.50
CA ILE A 57 10.38 -4.37 -1.51
C ILE A 57 10.64 -5.45 -0.45
N ILE A 58 10.12 -5.29 0.76
CA ILE A 58 10.26 -6.27 1.86
C ILE A 58 9.65 -7.61 1.44
N GLU A 59 8.43 -7.60 0.91
CA GLU A 59 7.73 -8.78 0.43
C GLU A 59 8.48 -9.48 -0.70
N LYS A 60 9.04 -8.70 -1.65
CA LYS A 60 9.86 -9.23 -2.74
C LYS A 60 11.12 -9.90 -2.20
N THR A 61 11.83 -9.26 -1.28
CA THR A 61 13.01 -9.83 -0.64
C THR A 61 12.67 -11.10 0.12
N ARG A 62 11.55 -11.13 0.86
CA ARG A 62 11.11 -12.33 1.59
C ARG A 62 10.83 -13.51 0.66
N ARG A 63 10.24 -13.25 -0.53
CA ARG A 63 10.05 -14.28 -1.57
C ARG A 63 11.39 -14.81 -2.09
N LEU A 64 12.35 -13.92 -2.36
CA LEU A 64 13.68 -14.31 -2.84
C LEU A 64 14.49 -15.08 -1.78
N ALA A 65 14.28 -14.75 -0.51
CA ALA A 65 14.95 -15.38 0.61
C ALA A 65 14.19 -16.62 1.16
N HIS A 66 13.16 -17.09 0.46
CA HIS A 66 12.49 -18.32 0.85
C HIS A 66 13.47 -19.50 0.82
N GLY A 67 13.51 -20.30 1.90
CA GLY A 67 14.46 -21.41 2.06
C GLY A 67 15.76 -21.08 2.81
N PHE A 68 16.04 -19.81 3.08
CA PHE A 68 17.15 -19.43 3.97
C PHE A 68 16.80 -19.79 5.41
N ARG A 69 17.66 -20.59 6.06
CA ARG A 69 17.45 -21.09 7.44
C ARG A 69 18.18 -20.28 8.50
N THR A 70 19.02 -19.32 8.09
CA THR A 70 19.88 -18.55 9.01
C THR A 70 19.84 -17.08 8.67
N PHE A 71 19.70 -16.24 9.70
CA PHE A 71 19.63 -14.78 9.55
C PHE A 71 20.89 -14.17 8.91
N THR A 72 22.06 -14.74 9.17
CA THR A 72 23.32 -14.33 8.55
C THR A 72 23.26 -14.44 7.02
N HIS A 73 22.80 -15.58 6.50
CA HIS A 73 22.67 -15.79 5.06
C HIS A 73 21.56 -14.92 4.44
N TYR A 74 20.47 -14.69 5.17
CA TYR A 74 19.43 -13.73 4.78
C TYR A 74 19.98 -12.30 4.61
N ARG A 75 20.81 -11.85 5.56
CA ARG A 75 21.45 -10.52 5.51
C ARG A 75 22.42 -10.36 4.35
N LEU A 76 23.11 -11.44 3.94
CA LEU A 76 23.99 -11.39 2.77
C LEU A 76 23.21 -11.10 1.48
N LEU A 77 22.00 -11.66 1.32
CA LEU A 77 21.12 -11.34 0.18
C LEU A 77 20.77 -9.85 0.12
N LEU A 78 20.45 -9.26 1.28
CA LEU A 78 20.14 -7.83 1.41
C LEU A 78 21.32 -6.91 1.06
N ALA A 79 22.55 -7.35 1.34
CA ALA A 79 23.77 -6.59 1.06
C ALA A 79 24.20 -6.66 -0.42
N THR A 80 23.64 -7.58 -1.22
CA THR A 80 23.99 -7.71 -2.64
C THR A 80 23.09 -6.82 -3.52
N PRO A 81 23.64 -5.89 -4.32
CA PRO A 81 22.85 -4.92 -5.08
C PRO A 81 22.03 -5.49 -6.25
N CYS A 82 22.09 -6.80 -6.52
CA CYS A 82 21.58 -7.39 -7.75
C CYS A 82 21.00 -8.79 -7.50
N THR A 83 19.79 -8.87 -6.97
CA THR A 83 19.07 -10.15 -6.87
C THR A 83 18.34 -10.47 -8.18
N ARG A 84 19.11 -10.75 -9.24
CA ARG A 84 18.64 -11.72 -10.25
C ARG A 84 18.96 -13.12 -9.68
N PRO A 85 18.01 -14.07 -9.67
CA PRO A 85 18.33 -15.43 -9.26
C PRO A 85 19.42 -15.97 -10.17
N ARG A 86 20.55 -16.39 -9.59
CA ARG A 86 21.59 -17.12 -10.30
C ARG A 86 20.93 -18.42 -10.78
N LYS A 87 20.69 -18.57 -12.09
CA LYS A 87 20.40 -19.90 -12.64
C LYS A 87 21.62 -20.76 -12.34
N VAL A 88 21.46 -21.75 -11.47
CA VAL A 88 22.42 -22.85 -11.34
C VAL A 88 22.26 -23.71 -12.59
N ASN A 89 23.13 -23.50 -13.56
CA ASN A 89 23.26 -24.42 -14.69
C ASN A 89 24.01 -25.64 -14.17
N HIS A 90 23.31 -26.76 -14.03
CA HIS A 90 23.94 -28.06 -13.91
C HIS A 90 24.44 -28.43 -15.31
N ALA A 91 25.77 -28.43 -15.46
CA ALA A 91 26.48 -29.11 -16.54
C ALA A 91 26.75 -30.56 -16.12
#